data_AF-A0A3C0A902-F1
#
_entry.id   AF-A0A3C0A902-F1
#
_cell.length_a   1.000
_cell.length_b   1.000
_cell.length_c   1.000
_cell.angle_alpha   90.00
_cell.angle_beta   90.00
_cell.angle_gamma   90.00
#
_symmetry.space_group_name_H-M   'P 1'
#
loop_
_entity.id
_entity.type
_entity.pdbx_description
1 polymer ?
#
loop_
_entity_poly.entity_id
_entity_poly.type
_entity_poly.pdbx_seq_one_letter_code
_entity_poly.pdbx_strand_id
1 'polypeptide(L)' 'MKLTEAEKLAIQKGEALRTMEDGIEIITVRADVYQQTRNVMYDDGPLSEEERLSALKSAGERAGWNDPEMDIYDQDV' A
#
# COMPACT_ATOMS: atom_id res chain seq x y z
N MET A 1 -13.48 3.90 -16.66
CA MET A 1 -12.69 4.30 -17.83
C MET A 1 -12.99 3.42 -19.06
N LYS A 2 -13.32 4.01 -20.22
CA LYS A 2 -13.30 3.32 -21.53
C LYS A 2 -12.08 3.81 -22.30
N LEU A 3 -11.11 2.93 -22.55
CA LEU A 3 -9.90 3.26 -23.31
C LEU A 3 -10.20 3.29 -24.80
N THR A 4 -9.62 4.28 -25.50
CA THR A 4 -9.58 4.33 -26.96
C THR A 4 -8.66 3.24 -27.51
N GLU A 5 -8.80 2.91 -28.80
CA GLU A 5 -7.95 1.89 -29.44
C GLU A 5 -6.47 2.29 -29.48
N ALA A 6 -6.18 3.59 -29.60
CA ALA A 6 -4.81 4.10 -29.53
C ALA A 6 -4.18 3.91 -28.14
N GLU A 7 -4.95 4.16 -27.08
CA GLU A 7 -4.49 3.98 -25.69
C GLU A 7 -4.27 2.50 -25.36
N LYS A 8 -5.14 1.60 -25.83
CA LYS A 8 -4.95 0.15 -25.69
C LYS A 8 -3.67 -0.31 -26.37
N LEU A 9 -3.37 0.21 -27.56
CA LEU A 9 -2.16 -0.12 -28.30
C LEU A 9 -0.90 0.39 -27.58
N ALA A 10 -0.94 1.59 -27.01
CA ALA A 10 0.16 2.14 -26.21
C ALA A 10 0.45 1.25 -24.99
N ILE A 11 -0.58 0.85 -24.23
CA ILE A 11 -0.44 -0.07 -23.10
C ILE A 11 0.11 -1.42 -23.55
N GLN A 12 -0.36 -1.97 -24.68
CA GLN A 12 0.20 -3.21 -25.24
C GLN A 12 1.69 -3.11 -25.57
N LYS A 13 2.16 -1.95 -26.05
CA LYS A 13 3.59 -1.69 -26.30
C LYS A 13 4.41 -1.51 -25.02
N GLY A 14 3.76 -1.43 -23.85
CA GLY A 14 4.40 -1.22 -22.56
C GLY A 14 4.52 0.26 -22.18
N GLU A 15 3.85 1.16 -22.89
CA GLU A 15 3.82 2.58 -22.56
C GLU A 15 2.79 2.83 -21.44
N ALA A 16 3.12 3.74 -20.53
CA ALA A 16 2.22 4.15 -19.46
C ALA A 16 1.29 5.27 -19.96
N LEU A 17 0.00 5.13 -19.71
CA LEU A 17 -0.99 6.17 -19.99
C LEU A 17 -1.27 6.96 -18.71
N ARG A 18 -1.19 8.29 -18.79
CA ARG A 18 -1.55 9.19 -17.69
C ARG A 18 -2.85 9.90 -18.00
N THR A 19 -3.80 9.82 -17.08
CA THR A 19 -5.14 10.41 -17.20
C THR A 19 -5.54 11.09 -15.91
N MET A 20 -6.43 12.08 -15.99
CA MET A 20 -7.07 12.68 -14.84
C MET A 20 -8.53 12.25 -14.81
N GLU A 21 -8.99 11.60 -13.75
CA GLU A 21 -10.41 11.32 -13.48
C GLU A 21 -10.78 11.94 -12.13
N ASP A 22 -11.84 12.75 -12.08
CA ASP A 22 -12.34 13.41 -10.86
C ASP A 22 -11.28 14.17 -10.03
N GLY A 23 -10.29 14.76 -10.70
CA GLY A 23 -9.19 15.49 -10.05
C GLY A 23 -8.09 14.59 -9.48
N ILE A 24 -8.15 13.29 -9.74
CA ILE A 24 -7.16 12.29 -9.34
C ILE A 24 -6.34 11.90 -10.58
N GLU A 25 -5.01 11.98 -10.46
CA GLU A 25 -4.11 11.45 -11.49
C GLU A 25 -4.10 9.91 -11.43
N ILE A 26 -4.39 9.27 -12.55
CA ILE A 26 -4.41 7.83 -12.74
C ILE A 26 -3.36 7.47 -13.79
N ILE A 27 -2.49 6.52 -13.44
CA ILE A 27 -1.50 5.96 -14.35
C ILE A 27 -1.91 4.52 -14.67
N THR A 28 -2.23 4.26 -15.94
CA THR A 28 -2.58 2.93 -16.44
C THR A 28 -1.37 2.31 -17.13
N VAL A 29 -1.02 1.09 -16.72
CA VAL A 29 0.11 0.31 -17.26
C VAL A 29 -0.33 -1.12 -17.56
N ARG A 30 0.45 -1.84 -18.36
CA ARG A 30 0.25 -3.27 -18.59
C ARG A 30 0.48 -4.04 -17.28
N ALA A 31 -0.34 -5.06 -17.03
CA ALA A 31 -0.37 -5.75 -15.74
C ALA A 31 0.96 -6.42 -15.37
N ASP A 32 1.68 -6.98 -16.34
CA ASP A 32 2.99 -7.58 -16.16
C ASP A 32 4.07 -6.56 -15.78
N VAL A 33 4.05 -5.38 -16.42
CA VAL A 33 4.94 -4.26 -16.07
C VAL A 33 4.67 -3.80 -14.66
N TYR A 34 3.39 -3.63 -14.28
CA TYR A 34 3.02 -3.30 -12.90
C TYR A 34 3.55 -4.34 -11.92
N GLN A 35 3.34 -5.63 -12.19
CA GLN A 35 3.76 -6.70 -11.29
C GLN A 35 5.28 -6.76 -11.10
N GLN A 36 6.05 -6.59 -12.18
CA GLN A 36 7.51 -6.52 -12.11
C GLN A 36 7.98 -5.32 -11.29
N THR A 37 7.39 -4.15 -11.52
CA THR A 37 7.80 -2.93 -10.83
C THR A 37 7.37 -2.95 -9.36
N ARG A 38 6.18 -3.50 -9.07
CA ARG A 38 5.63 -3.62 -7.72
C ARG A 38 6.53 -4.46 -6.82
N ASN A 39 6.99 -5.61 -7.31
CA ASN A 39 7.87 -6.48 -6.54
C ASN A 39 9.24 -5.86 -6.21
N VAL A 40 9.64 -4.80 -6.93
CA VAL A 40 10.88 -4.05 -6.68
C VAL A 40 10.62 -2.86 -5.75
N MET A 41 9.51 -2.16 -5.94
CA MET A 41 9.16 -0.93 -5.22
C MET A 41 8.54 -1.19 -3.86
N TYR A 42 7.84 -2.32 -3.71
CA TYR A 42 7.08 -2.66 -2.51
C TYR A 42 7.56 -4.02 -2.00
N ASP A 43 7.95 -4.04 -0.73
CA ASP A 43 8.13 -5.29 -0.01
C ASP A 43 6.74 -5.76 0.47
N ASP A 44 6.07 -6.55 -0.36
CA ASP A 44 4.83 -7.24 0.02
C ASP A 44 5.11 -8.52 0.82
N GLY A 45 6.34 -8.69 1.31
CA GLY A 45 6.70 -9.76 2.22
C GLY A 45 5.88 -9.73 3.52
N PRO A 46 5.90 -10.83 4.28
CA PRO A 46 5.33 -10.81 5.62
C PRO A 46 6.04 -9.73 6.43
N LEU A 47 5.26 -8.93 7.16
CA LEU A 47 5.78 -7.90 8.06
C LEU A 47 6.89 -8.50 8.94
N SER A 48 7.99 -7.77 9.07
CA SER A 48 9.00 -8.07 10.07
C SER A 48 8.37 -8.10 11.47
N GLU A 49 9.07 -8.70 12.43
CA GLU A 49 8.59 -8.72 13.81
C GLU A 49 8.35 -7.31 14.37
N GLU A 50 9.27 -6.39 14.07
CA GLU A 50 9.17 -4.99 14.46
C GLU A 50 7.94 -4.30 13.84
N GLU A 51 7.68 -4.49 12.54
CA GLU A 51 6.51 -3.92 11.87
C GLU A 51 5.20 -4.50 12.41
N ARG A 52 5.18 -5.79 12.75
CA ARG A 52 4.01 -6.43 13.39
C ARG A 52 3.74 -5.83 14.76
N LEU A 53 4.77 -5.66 15.58
CA LEU A 53 4.66 -5.06 16.90
C LEU A 53 4.18 -3.60 16.81
N SER A 54 4.74 -2.84 15.87
CA SER A 54 4.32 -1.46 15.61
C SER A 54 2.85 -1.38 15.19
N ALA A 55 2.43 -2.22 14.24
CA ALA A 55 1.04 -2.28 13.79
C ALA A 55 0.08 -2.67 14.92
N LEU A 56 0.47 -3.63 15.77
CA LEU A 56 -0.30 -4.07 16.93
C LEU A 56 -0.43 -2.95 17.96
N LYS A 57 0.65 -2.23 18.26
CA LYS A 57 0.64 -1.08 19.16
C LYS A 57 -0.32 0.00 18.65
N SER A 58 -0.20 0.40 17.39
CA SER A 58 -1.09 1.40 16.80
C SER A 58 -2.55 0.94 16.77
N ALA A 59 -2.82 -0.37 16.62
CA ALA A 59 -4.17 -0.91 16.72
C ALA A 59 -4.71 -0.83 18.15
N GLY A 60 -3.88 -1.16 19.15
CA GLY A 60 -4.22 -1.01 20.57
C GLY A 60 -4.53 0.44 20.94
N GLU A 61 -3.69 1.39 20.51
CA GLU A 61 -3.94 2.83 20.71
C GLU A 61 -5.29 3.27 20.14
N ARG A 62 -5.62 2.87 18.91
CA ARG A 62 -6.93 3.19 18.29
C ARG A 62 -8.11 2.51 18.99
N ALA A 63 -7.89 1.32 19.55
CA ALA A 63 -8.90 0.58 20.30
C ALA A 63 -9.06 1.10 21.74
N GLY A 64 -8.24 2.07 22.17
CA GLY A 64 -8.23 2.58 23.54
C GLY A 64 -7.58 1.60 24.54
N TRP A 65 -6.78 0.64 24.07
CA TRP A 65 -6.02 -0.28 24.93
C TRP A 65 -4.74 0.34 25.49
N ASN A 66 -4.40 1.56 25.04
CA ASN A 66 -3.36 2.37 25.65
C ASN A 66 -3.97 3.13 26.84
N ASP A 67 -4.24 2.40 27.91
CA ASP A 67 -4.71 2.95 29.18
C ASP A 67 -3.49 3.19 30.08
N PRO A 68 -3.11 4.46 30.35
CA PRO A 68 -1.95 4.77 31.19
C PRO A 68 -2.07 4.23 32.62
N GLU A 69 -3.27 3.95 33.10
CA GLU A 69 -3.48 3.33 34.41
C GLU A 69 -3.05 1.85 34.42
N MET A 70 -2.95 1.22 33.25
CA MET A 70 -2.50 -0.16 33.09
C MET A 70 -0.97 -0.28 32.95
N ASP A 71 -0.25 0.83 32.77
CA ASP A 71 1.24 0.86 32.71
C ASP A 71 1.89 0.38 34.02
N ILE A 72 1.13 0.34 35.12
CA ILE A 72 1.58 -0.19 36.41
C ILE A 72 1.95 -1.68 36.36
N TYR A 73 1.41 -2.43 35.38
CA TYR A 73 1.67 -3.86 35.22
C TYR A 73 2.91 -4.15 34.36
N ASP A 74 3.49 -3.15 33.72
CA ASP A 74 4.68 -3.30 32.86
C ASP A 74 5.99 -3.28 33.66
N GLN A 75 5.98 -2.91 34.94
CA GLN A 75 7.18 -2.74 35.78
C GLN A 75 7.65 -4.01 36.51
N ASP A 76 6.94 -5.14 36.35
CA ASP A 76 7.17 -6.37 37.12
C ASP A 76 7.76 -7.53 36.27
N VAL A 77 8.52 -7.24 35.20
CA VAL A 77 9.28 -8.25 34.42
C VAL A 77 10.79 -8.06 34.54
#